data_AF-A0A5C6VGC3-F1
#
_entry.id   AF-A0A5C6VGC3-F1
#
_cell.length_a   1.000
_cell.length_b   1.000
_cell.length_c   1.000
_cell.angle_alpha   90.00
_cell.angle_beta   90.00
_cell.angle_gamma   90.00
#
_symmetry.space_group_name_H-M   'P 1'
#
loop_
_entity.id
_entity.type
_entity.pdbx_description
1 polymer ?
#
loop_
_entity_poly.entity_id
_entity_poly.type
_entity_poly.pdbx_seq_one_letter_code
_entity_poly.pdbx_strand_id
1 'polypeptide(L)' 'MERKLAQRIVSSAHRAAEAIANARADLPELQRDQLYSRVFIGLLEDNVGAENISELIDALARP' A
#
# COMPACT_ATOMS: atom_id res chain seq x y z
N MET A 1 1.81 11.04 -13.09
CA MET A 1 2.66 9.93 -12.62
C MET A 1 2.78 8.89 -13.73
N GLU A 2 3.97 8.30 -13.91
CA GLU A 2 4.17 7.19 -14.84
C GLU A 2 3.65 5.87 -14.26
N ARG A 3 3.02 5.01 -15.09
CA ARG A 3 2.48 3.71 -14.65
C ARG A 3 3.53 2.80 -14.00
N LYS A 4 4.76 2.78 -14.53
CA LYS A 4 5.86 1.98 -13.94
C LYS A 4 6.24 2.47 -12.54
N LEU A 5 6.23 3.78 -12.32
CA LEU A 5 6.47 4.37 -11.01
C LEU A 5 5.32 4.00 -10.05
N ALA A 6 4.08 4.16 -10.49
CA ALA A 6 2.88 3.78 -9.72
C ALA A 6 2.91 2.31 -9.28
N GLN A 7 3.24 1.40 -10.20
CA GLN A 7 3.36 -0.03 -9.91
C GLN A 7 4.48 -0.33 -8.90
N ARG A 8 5.62 0.37 -8.98
CA ARG A 8 6.72 0.20 -8.02
C ARG A 8 6.32 0.67 -6.62
N ILE A 9 5.64 1.80 -6.52
CA ILE A 9 5.14 2.35 -5.25
C ILE A 9 4.18 1.34 -4.61
N VAL A 10 3.15 0.91 -5.34
CA VAL A 10 2.18 -0.07 -4.85
C VAL A 10 2.84 -1.39 -4.46
N SER A 11 3.74 -1.92 -5.29
CA SER A 11 4.43 -3.18 -5.00
C SER A 11 5.31 -3.09 -3.77
N SER A 12 5.98 -1.96 -3.57
CA SER A 12 6.81 -1.72 -2.39
C SER A 12 5.96 -1.59 -1.12
N ALA A 13 4.89 -0.80 -1.18
CA ALA A 13 3.96 -0.62 -0.06
C ALA A 13 3.30 -1.96 0.33
N HIS A 14 2.89 -2.75 -0.67
CA HIS A 14 2.30 -4.07 -0.44
C HIS A 14 3.25 -5.00 0.31
N ARG A 15 4.49 -5.15 -0.17
CA ARG A 15 5.50 -6.03 0.47
C ARG A 15 5.79 -5.61 1.91
N ALA A 16 5.91 -4.31 2.17
CA ALA A 16 6.17 -3.80 3.50
C ALA A 16 4.97 -4.02 4.44
N ALA A 17 3.75 -3.71 3.98
CA ALA A 17 2.53 -3.93 4.75
C ALA A 17 2.31 -5.43 5.06
N GLU A 18 2.54 -6.30 4.09
CA GLU A 18 2.45 -7.75 4.26
C GLU A 18 3.50 -8.25 5.27
N ALA A 19 4.75 -7.81 5.17
CA ALA A 19 5.79 -8.17 6.13
C ALA A 19 5.45 -7.74 7.56
N ILE A 20 4.92 -6.53 7.75
CA ILE A 20 4.51 -6.00 9.05
C ILE A 20 3.32 -6.78 9.62
N ALA A 21 2.30 -7.04 8.81
CA ALA A 21 1.13 -7.82 9.24
C ALA A 21 1.52 -9.26 9.60
N ASN A 22 2.37 -9.91 8.80
CA ASN A 22 2.84 -11.28 9.03
C ASN A 22 3.78 -11.39 10.24
N ALA A 23 4.55 -10.34 10.57
CA ALA A 23 5.35 -10.30 11.78
C ALA A 23 4.48 -10.32 13.06
N ARG A 24 3.21 -9.93 12.96
CA ARG A 24 2.23 -9.97 14.05
C ARG A 24 1.45 -11.28 14.07
N ALA A 25 2.17 -12.39 14.12
CA ALA A 25 1.58 -13.73 14.22
C ALA A 25 0.79 -13.95 15.53
N ASP A 26 0.97 -13.08 16.51
CA ASP A 26 0.21 -13.01 17.77
C ASP A 26 -1.24 -12.52 17.58
N LEU A 27 -1.54 -11.85 16.46
CA LEU A 27 -2.86 -11.32 16.18
C LEU A 27 -3.75 -12.33 15.43
N PRO A 28 -5.08 -12.33 15.69
CA PRO A 28 -6.04 -13.03 14.84
C PRO A 28 -5.96 -12.56 13.39
N GLU A 29 -6.29 -13.44 12.45
CA GLU A 29 -6.23 -13.17 11.00
C GLU A 29 -6.94 -11.86 10.62
N LEU A 30 -8.18 -11.66 11.08
CA LEU A 30 -8.94 -10.44 10.84
C LEU A 30 -8.20 -9.17 11.30
N GLN A 31 -7.46 -9.24 12.41
CA GLN A 31 -6.69 -8.10 12.91
C GLN A 31 -5.40 -7.88 12.12
N ARG A 32 -4.77 -8.95 11.61
CA ARG A 32 -3.64 -8.83 10.68
C ARG A 32 -4.07 -8.21 9.35
N ASP A 33 -5.24 -8.57 8.84
CA ASP A 33 -5.79 -7.98 7.62
C ASP A 33 -6.09 -6.48 7.81
N GLN A 34 -6.68 -6.12 8.95
CA GLN A 34 -6.90 -4.71 9.30
C GLN A 34 -5.58 -3.94 9.46
N LEU A 35 -4.56 -4.57 10.06
CA LEU A 35 -3.23 -4.00 10.19
C LEU A 35 -2.58 -3.81 8.82
N TYR A 36 -2.66 -4.82 7.94
CA TYR A 36 -2.20 -4.75 6.57
C TYR A 36 -2.84 -3.57 5.84
N SER A 37 -4.18 -3.45 5.86
CA SER A 37 -4.87 -2.37 5.16
C SER A 37 -4.45 -0.99 5.66
N ARG A 38 -4.33 -0.82 6.99
CA ARG A 38 -3.91 0.46 7.59
C ARG A 38 -2.48 0.84 7.19
N VAL A 39 -1.55 -0.11 7.30
CA VAL A 39 -0.14 0.12 6.95
C VAL A 39 -0.01 0.36 5.45
N PHE A 40 -0.70 -0.42 4.62
CA PHE A 40 -0.65 -0.26 3.17
C PHE A 40 -1.13 1.13 2.73
N ILE A 41 -2.27 1.59 3.23
CA ILE A 41 -2.79 2.93 2.92
C ILE A 41 -1.81 4.01 3.39
N GLY A 42 -1.32 3.93 4.63
CA GLY A 42 -0.35 4.91 5.14
C GLY A 42 0.93 4.96 4.32
N LEU A 43 1.46 3.81 3.89
CA LEU A 43 2.64 3.76 3.03
C LEU A 43 2.39 4.37 1.64
N LEU A 44 1.19 4.22 1.07
CA LEU A 44 0.84 4.90 -0.17
C LEU A 44 0.79 6.41 0.03
N GLU A 45 0.10 6.86 1.07
CA GLU A 45 0.00 8.29 1.44
C GLU A 45 1.36 8.91 1.70
N ASP A 46 2.28 8.20 2.37
CA ASP A 46 3.65 8.67 2.62
C ASP A 46 4.50 8.75 1.34
N ASN A 47 4.30 7.83 0.39
CA ASN A 47 5.10 7.79 -0.84
C ASN A 47 4.66 8.82 -1.88
N VAL A 48 3.35 9.09 -1.99
CA VAL A 48 2.82 10.01 -3.01
C VAL A 48 2.35 11.33 -2.44
N GLY A 49 2.14 11.43 -1.13
CA GLY A 49 1.36 12.49 -0.50
C GLY A 49 -0.14 12.18 -0.60
N ALA A 50 -0.89 12.41 0.48
CA ALA A 50 -2.33 12.10 0.53
C ALA A 50 -3.14 12.74 -0.61
N GLU A 51 -2.73 13.92 -1.06
CA GLU A 51 -3.34 14.66 -2.18
C GLU A 51 -3.13 14.03 -3.57
N ASN A 52 -2.14 13.14 -3.71
CA ASN A 52 -1.78 12.52 -5.00
C ASN A 52 -2.20 11.03 -5.09
N ILE A 53 -2.98 10.54 -4.12
CA ILE A 53 -3.55 9.18 -4.17
C ILE A 53 -4.40 8.98 -5.44
N SER A 54 -5.19 9.98 -5.84
CA SER A 54 -5.97 9.92 -7.07
C SER A 54 -5.09 9.79 -8.31
N GLU A 55 -3.98 10.52 -8.36
CA GLU A 55 -3.02 10.43 -9.48
C GLU A 55 -2.35 9.05 -9.55
N LEU A 56 -2.05 8.44 -8.40
CA LEU A 56 -1.54 7.08 -8.30
C LEU A 56 -2.56 6.07 -8.88
N ILE A 57 -3.83 6.18 -8.48
CA ILE A 57 -4.92 5.33 -8.98
C ILE A 57 -5.09 5.49 -10.49
N ASP A 58 -5.14 6.73 -10.97
CA ASP A 58 -5.28 7.04 -12.39
C ASP A 58 -4.12 6.49 -13.22
N ALA A 59 -2.89 6.53 -12.70
CA ALA A 59 -1.72 5.97 -13.37
C ALA A 59 -1.78 4.44 -13.50
N LEU A 60 -2.45 3.74 -12.57
CA LEU A 60 -2.61 2.28 -12.59
C LEU A 60 -3.79 1.82 -13.45
N ALA A 61 -4.86 2.62 -13.51
CA ALA A 61 -6.05 2.34 -14.30
C ALA A 61 -5.84 2.51 -15.81
N ARG A 62 -4.76 3.17 -16.24
CA ARG A 62 -4.42 3.33 -17.66
C ARG A 62 -4.05 1.97 -18.31
N PRO A 63 -4.60 1.67 -19.51
CA PRO A 63 -4.35 0.42 -20.22
C PRO A 63 -2.87 0.12 -20.45
#